data_AF-A0A914EMT4-F1
#
_entry.id   AF-A0A914EMT4-F1
#
_cell.length_a   1.000
_cell.length_b   1.000
_cell.length_c   1.000
_cell.angle_alpha   90.00
_cell.angle_beta   90.00
_cell.angle_gamma   90.00
#
_symmetry.space_group_name_H-M   'P 1'
#
loop_
_entity.id
_entity.type
_entity.pdbx_description
1 polymer ?
#
loop_
_entity_poly.entity_id
_entity_poly.type
_entity_poly.pdbx_seq_one_letter_code
_entity_poly.pdbx_strand_id
1 'polypeptide(L)'
;MDVGIHEHKDPDGTIWAGFDAFSSVGDPRKLPGYIHSITATNNYIIIPVTSLLFNPCMTTVTTNDTITRGTFAYSQFFDNVPLRFLIFNKKYKYWVTKTPLEAPSAMFVTHQLNAYEINEYNIMADMISYPNADVYSKYLYRDFLTTQLYPNVASITRFNLLLQQNKTVTSVLTPQPTLSVEFPQMNNAYRTKYYAWSYVVENPYSVGNSILKINVNDASGKQNLEYKAGSTVALNEPVFIAKPNSSAEDDGVLIIRGLDVGSEKALLVVVDAKTMTEIGRANVPILIPFGFHNKFFASDSL
;
A
#
# COMPACT_ATOMS: atom_id res chain seq x y z
N MET A 1 34.90 -19.56 -0.12
CA MET A 1 33.64 -20.32 -0.01
C MET A 1 34.09 -21.75 0.07
N ASP A 2 34.37 -22.24 1.28
CA ASP A 2 34.74 -23.62 1.55
C ASP A 2 33.73 -24.15 2.56
N VAL A 3 33.10 -25.27 2.22
CA VAL A 3 32.15 -25.97 3.08
C VAL A 3 32.89 -27.22 3.55
N GLY A 4 33.37 -27.21 4.79
CA GLY A 4 33.96 -28.40 5.41
C GLY A 4 32.87 -29.26 6.03
N ILE A 5 32.83 -30.55 5.68
CA ILE A 5 32.05 -31.56 6.40
C ILE A 5 32.95 -32.07 7.54
N HIS A 6 32.54 -31.90 8.79
CA HIS A 6 33.20 -32.55 9.92
C HIS A 6 32.32 -33.70 10.41
N GLU A 7 32.86 -34.92 10.34
CA GLU A 7 32.21 -36.10 10.91
C GLU A 7 32.44 -36.12 12.43
N HIS A 8 31.37 -36.13 13.20
CA HIS A 8 31.43 -36.42 14.63
C HIS A 8 30.98 -37.85 14.87
N LYS A 9 31.81 -38.61 15.61
CA LYS A 9 31.56 -40.00 15.95
C LYS A 9 31.33 -40.13 17.44
N ASP A 10 30.16 -40.64 17.81
CA ASP A 10 29.82 -40.91 19.20
C ASP A 10 30.57 -42.15 19.73
N PRO A 11 30.72 -42.31 21.06
CA PRO A 11 31.43 -43.44 21.67
C PRO A 11 30.83 -44.82 21.35
N ASP A 12 29.55 -44.86 20.93
CA ASP A 12 28.86 -46.07 20.51
C ASP A 12 29.08 -46.42 19.01
N GLY A 13 29.88 -45.63 18.31
CA GLY A 13 30.22 -45.83 16.91
C GLY A 13 29.23 -45.23 15.92
N THR A 14 28.19 -44.53 16.39
CA THR A 14 27.23 -43.84 15.52
C THR A 14 27.91 -42.63 14.88
N ILE A 15 27.83 -42.55 13.54
CA ILE A 15 28.31 -41.41 12.75
C ILE A 15 27.09 -40.58 12.39
N TRP A 16 27.01 -39.36 12.91
CA TRP A 16 26.03 -38.38 12.45
C TRP A 16 26.74 -37.33 11.62
N ALA A 17 26.25 -37.10 10.41
CA ALA A 17 26.49 -35.85 9.72
C ALA A 17 25.72 -34.77 10.47
N GLY A 18 26.37 -34.12 11.44
CA GLY A 18 25.85 -32.91 12.05
C GLY A 18 25.71 -31.87 10.95
N PHE A 19 24.48 -31.62 10.51
CA PHE A 19 24.17 -30.37 9.85
C PHE A 19 24.23 -29.30 10.93
N ASP A 20 25.40 -28.71 11.12
CA ASP A 20 25.45 -27.36 11.65
C ASP A 20 24.51 -26.54 10.77
N ALA A 21 23.48 -25.97 11.40
CA ALA A 21 22.55 -25.04 10.78
C ALA A 21 23.31 -23.75 10.39
N PHE A 22 24.10 -23.82 9.33
CA PHE A 22 24.60 -22.68 8.57
C PHE A 22 23.55 -22.38 7.49
N SER A 23 23.15 -21.15 7.22
CA SER A 23 23.89 -19.91 7.33
C SER A 23 22.90 -18.76 7.46
N SER A 24 23.28 -17.75 8.24
CA SER A 24 22.67 -16.43 8.19
C SER A 24 22.40 -16.06 6.74
N VAL A 25 21.17 -15.67 6.41
CA VAL A 25 20.95 -14.82 5.25
C VAL A 25 21.99 -13.70 5.37
N GLY A 26 22.78 -13.42 4.33
CA GLY A 26 23.88 -12.44 4.39
C GLY A 26 23.41 -11.04 4.77
N ASP A 27 23.92 -9.97 4.16
CA ASP A 27 23.29 -8.66 4.38
C ASP A 27 21.81 -8.72 3.90
N PRO A 28 20.79 -8.63 4.79
CA PRO A 28 19.39 -8.77 4.39
C PRO A 28 18.97 -7.67 3.43
N ARG A 29 19.69 -6.54 3.38
CA ARG A 29 19.48 -5.47 2.38
C ARG A 29 19.69 -5.96 0.94
N LYS A 30 20.35 -7.09 0.71
CA LYS A 30 20.53 -7.65 -0.64
C LYS A 30 19.38 -8.55 -1.09
N LEU A 31 18.42 -8.84 -0.20
CA LEU A 31 17.27 -9.66 -0.53
C LEU A 31 16.25 -8.89 -1.38
N PRO A 32 15.54 -9.58 -2.30
CA PRO A 32 14.39 -9.02 -2.98
C PRO A 32 13.33 -8.60 -1.96
N GLY A 33 12.85 -7.36 -2.04
CA GLY A 33 11.73 -6.88 -1.23
C GLY A 33 10.42 -6.97 -2.00
N TYR A 34 9.33 -7.18 -1.25
CA TYR A 34 7.99 -7.09 -1.81
C TYR A 34 7.68 -5.65 -2.21
N ILE A 35 7.15 -5.48 -3.42
CA ILE A 35 6.73 -4.19 -3.98
C ILE A 35 5.28 -4.37 -4.43
N HIS A 36 4.34 -3.76 -3.71
CA HIS A 36 2.92 -3.85 -4.06
C HIS A 36 2.58 -2.99 -5.27
N SER A 37 3.10 -1.75 -5.28
CA SER A 37 2.91 -0.80 -6.35
C SER A 37 4.07 0.20 -6.39
N ILE A 38 4.14 0.99 -7.47
CA ILE A 38 5.18 1.98 -7.72
C ILE A 38 4.54 3.33 -8.06
N THR A 39 5.28 4.42 -7.84
CA THR A 39 4.85 5.75 -8.25
C THR A 39 5.87 6.40 -9.18
N ALA A 40 5.48 7.50 -9.82
CA ALA A 40 6.31 8.22 -10.75
C ALA A 40 6.00 9.72 -10.70
N THR A 41 7.00 10.52 -11.03
CA THR A 41 6.86 11.95 -11.32
C THR A 41 6.96 12.17 -12.83
N ASN A 42 7.11 13.41 -13.28
CA ASN A 42 7.38 13.71 -14.70
C ASN A 42 8.72 13.13 -15.15
N ASN A 43 9.75 13.17 -14.32
CA ASN A 43 11.12 12.76 -14.67
C ASN A 43 11.59 11.47 -13.99
N TYR A 44 10.94 11.00 -12.92
CA TYR A 44 11.43 9.88 -12.12
C TYR A 44 10.42 8.74 -11.99
N ILE A 45 10.92 7.51 -11.87
CA ILE A 45 10.18 6.35 -11.33
C ILE A 45 10.72 6.11 -9.93
N ILE A 46 9.82 5.90 -8.97
CA ILE A 46 10.12 5.67 -7.55
C ILE A 46 9.59 4.29 -7.18
N ILE A 47 10.51 3.40 -6.82
CA ILE A 47 10.20 2.01 -6.44
C ILE A 47 10.46 1.87 -4.94
N PRO A 48 9.41 1.80 -4.11
CA PRO A 48 9.54 1.55 -2.68
C PRO A 48 9.73 0.05 -2.42
N VAL A 49 10.95 -0.34 -2.08
CA VAL A 49 11.30 -1.71 -1.68
C VAL A 49 11.05 -1.83 -0.18
N THR A 50 9.93 -2.46 0.18
CA THR A 50 9.51 -2.62 1.58
C THR A 50 10.48 -3.46 2.41
N SER A 51 10.36 -3.37 3.73
CA SER A 51 11.12 -4.20 4.68
C SER A 51 10.61 -5.65 4.77
N LEU A 52 9.58 -6.01 4.00
CA LEU A 52 9.14 -7.40 3.81
C LEU A 52 9.97 -8.01 2.68
N LEU A 53 10.93 -8.86 3.03
CA LEU A 53 11.93 -9.41 2.12
C LEU A 53 11.73 -10.91 1.93
N PHE A 54 12.00 -11.39 0.72
CA PHE A 54 12.05 -12.83 0.45
C PHE A 54 13.22 -13.47 1.22
N ASN A 55 12.91 -14.41 2.11
CA ASN A 55 13.87 -15.15 2.89
C ASN A 55 14.02 -16.58 2.32
N PRO A 56 15.11 -16.89 1.59
CA PRO A 56 15.31 -18.21 1.00
C PRO A 56 15.49 -19.31 2.06
N CYS A 57 15.90 -19.01 3.29
CA CYS A 57 15.99 -20.02 4.35
C CYS A 57 14.61 -20.49 4.84
N MET A 58 13.54 -19.77 4.51
CA MET A 58 12.18 -20.22 4.80
C MET A 58 11.67 -21.23 3.75
N THR A 59 12.33 -21.35 2.59
CA THR A 59 11.95 -22.35 1.57
C THR A 59 12.49 -23.75 1.90
N THR A 60 13.54 -23.83 2.72
CA THR A 60 14.18 -25.09 3.13
C THR A 60 13.49 -25.78 4.32
N VAL A 61 12.45 -25.16 4.90
CA VAL A 61 11.61 -25.79 5.91
C VAL A 61 10.60 -26.71 5.20
N THR A 62 11.07 -27.91 4.83
CA THR A 62 10.21 -28.99 4.33
C THR A 62 9.40 -29.56 5.49
N THR A 63 8.22 -29.01 5.74
CA THR A 63 7.17 -29.75 6.46
C THR A 63 6.56 -30.76 5.49
N ASN A 64 6.30 -32.00 5.93
CA ASN A 64 5.57 -33.05 5.18
C ASN A 64 4.10 -32.67 4.86
N ASP A 65 3.79 -31.39 4.75
CA ASP A 65 2.45 -30.88 4.48
C ASP A 65 2.17 -30.85 2.99
N THR A 66 0.99 -31.32 2.61
CA THR A 66 0.45 -31.31 1.23
C THR A 66 -0.07 -29.93 0.82
N ILE A 67 0.01 -28.92 1.70
CA ILE A 67 -0.49 -27.57 1.46
C ILE A 67 0.58 -26.74 0.75
N THR A 68 0.29 -26.35 -0.49
CA THR A 68 1.11 -25.36 -1.21
C THR A 68 1.04 -24.03 -0.46
N ARG A 69 2.17 -23.60 0.11
CA ARG A 69 2.24 -22.29 0.78
C ARG A 69 2.35 -21.18 -0.26
N GLY A 70 1.57 -20.12 -0.10
CA GLY A 70 1.64 -18.94 -0.98
C GLY A 70 2.97 -18.20 -0.86
N THR A 71 3.31 -17.36 -1.83
CA THR A 71 4.61 -16.65 -1.93
C THR A 71 4.97 -15.86 -0.66
N PHE A 72 3.99 -15.31 0.05
CA PHE A 72 4.19 -14.59 1.31
C PHE A 72 4.72 -15.46 2.45
N ALA A 73 4.51 -16.78 2.40
CA ALA A 73 5.05 -17.70 3.40
C ALA A 73 6.58 -17.80 3.37
N TYR A 74 7.21 -17.31 2.30
CA TYR A 74 8.66 -17.25 2.15
C TYR A 74 9.19 -15.83 2.34
N SER A 75 8.37 -14.91 2.85
CA SER A 75 8.74 -13.54 3.14
C SER A 75 8.84 -13.31 4.65
N GLN A 76 9.83 -12.54 5.06
CA GLN A 76 10.02 -12.13 6.45
C GLN A 76 10.13 -10.60 6.50
N PHE A 77 9.47 -9.99 7.49
CA PHE A 77 9.66 -8.58 7.79
C PHE A 77 10.93 -8.39 8.63
N PHE A 78 11.85 -7.53 8.17
CA PHE A 78 13.11 -7.28 8.84
C PHE A 78 13.10 -5.88 9.49
N ASP A 79 12.90 -5.81 10.80
CA ASP A 79 12.80 -4.54 11.55
C ASP A 79 14.08 -3.70 11.49
N ASN A 80 15.23 -4.34 11.22
CA ASN A 80 16.53 -3.70 11.09
C ASN A 80 16.89 -3.27 9.66
N VAL A 81 16.00 -3.51 8.69
CA VAL A 81 16.19 -3.07 7.29
C VAL A 81 15.17 -1.98 6.98
N PRO A 82 15.60 -0.72 6.81
CA PRO A 82 14.70 0.36 6.46
C PRO A 82 13.96 0.12 5.14
N LEU A 83 12.80 0.79 4.99
CA LEU A 83 12.20 0.97 3.67
C LEU A 83 13.20 1.68 2.76
N ARG A 84 13.31 1.22 1.52
CA ARG A 84 14.29 1.73 0.54
C ARG A 84 13.61 2.23 -0.71
N PHE A 85 14.13 3.30 -1.29
CA PHE A 85 13.66 3.85 -2.56
C PHE A 85 14.73 3.68 -3.63
N LEU A 86 14.40 2.92 -4.68
CA LEU A 86 15.15 2.93 -5.93
C LEU A 86 14.55 4.00 -6.83
N ILE A 87 15.42 4.86 -7.36
CA ILE A 87 14.99 6.02 -8.16
C ILE A 87 15.63 5.95 -9.53
N PHE A 88 14.78 5.88 -10.56
CA PHE A 88 15.20 5.83 -11.94
C PHE A 88 14.83 7.12 -12.67
N ASN A 89 15.80 7.76 -13.30
CA ASN A 89 15.56 8.94 -14.12
C ASN A 89 15.07 8.50 -15.51
N LYS A 90 13.84 8.84 -15.85
CA LYS A 90 13.18 8.49 -17.13
C LYS A 90 13.79 9.21 -18.32
N LYS A 91 14.20 10.46 -18.14
CA LYS A 91 14.74 11.33 -19.22
C LYS A 91 16.09 10.83 -19.69
N TYR A 92 16.99 10.58 -18.75
CA TYR A 92 18.39 10.21 -19.01
C TYR A 92 18.64 8.69 -18.88
N LYS A 93 17.65 7.92 -18.46
CA LYS A 93 17.65 6.44 -18.42
C LYS A 93 18.75 5.85 -17.53
N TYR A 94 18.93 6.39 -16.33
CA TYR A 94 19.90 5.88 -15.35
C TYR A 94 19.32 5.83 -13.92
N TRP A 95 19.91 4.99 -13.07
CA TRP A 95 19.60 4.95 -11.64
C TRP A 95 20.25 6.14 -10.94
N VAL A 96 19.43 7.00 -10.34
CA VAL A 96 19.87 8.29 -9.77
C VAL A 96 20.88 8.09 -8.64
N THR A 97 20.69 7.06 -7.83
CA THR A 97 21.51 6.78 -6.67
C THR A 97 22.25 5.46 -6.86
N LYS A 98 23.55 5.43 -6.50
CA LYS A 98 24.35 4.20 -6.48
C LYS A 98 23.86 3.22 -5.42
N THR A 99 23.36 3.76 -4.31
CA THR A 99 22.72 3.03 -3.21
C THR A 99 21.28 3.51 -3.06
N PRO A 100 20.32 2.65 -2.69
CA PRO A 100 18.94 3.08 -2.45
C PRO A 100 18.89 4.16 -1.36
N LEU A 101 17.95 5.11 -1.48
CA LEU A 101 17.63 6.01 -0.38
C LEU A 101 16.92 5.22 0.72
N GLU A 102 17.33 5.40 1.97
CA GLU A 102 16.68 4.75 3.11
C GLU A 102 15.69 5.71 3.78
N ALA A 103 14.53 5.18 4.18
CA ALA A 103 13.62 5.84 5.11
C ALA A 103 14.21 5.79 6.54
N PRO A 104 13.65 6.56 7.51
CA PRO A 104 14.14 6.55 8.89
C PRO A 104 14.00 5.21 9.63
N SER A 105 13.10 4.31 9.18
CA SER A 105 12.83 3.03 9.84
C SER A 105 12.41 1.96 8.84
N ALA A 106 12.34 0.71 9.31
CA ALA A 106 11.64 -0.36 8.60
C ALA A 106 10.16 0.00 8.46
N MET A 107 9.63 -0.20 7.26
CA MET A 107 8.22 0.07 6.94
C MET A 107 7.74 -0.88 5.85
N PHE A 108 6.45 -1.17 5.89
CA PHE A 108 5.73 -1.76 4.76
C PHE A 108 4.90 -0.66 4.10
N VAL A 109 4.91 -0.59 2.77
CA VAL A 109 4.06 0.32 2.02
C VAL A 109 3.26 -0.44 0.99
N THR A 110 2.02 -0.04 0.80
CA THR A 110 1.09 -0.66 -0.14
C THR A 110 0.88 0.32 -1.29
N HIS A 111 -0.25 1.02 -1.30
CA HIS A 111 -0.67 1.93 -2.34
C HIS A 111 -0.03 3.31 -2.19
N GLN A 112 0.24 3.94 -3.33
CA GLN A 112 0.69 5.33 -3.40
C GLN A 112 -0.49 6.24 -3.70
N LEU A 113 -0.50 7.42 -3.08
CA LEU A 113 -1.45 8.47 -3.38
C LEU A 113 -1.00 9.19 -4.67
N ASN A 114 0.19 9.78 -4.64
CA ASN A 114 0.80 10.48 -5.78
C ASN A 114 2.29 10.72 -5.54
N ALA A 115 3.03 11.16 -6.56
CA ALA A 115 4.37 11.71 -6.39
C ALA A 115 4.59 12.90 -7.33
N TYR A 116 5.38 13.89 -6.92
CA TYR A 116 5.69 15.06 -7.73
C TYR A 116 7.05 15.65 -7.36
N GLU A 117 7.63 16.42 -8.28
CA GLU A 117 8.91 17.09 -8.09
C GLU A 117 8.69 18.50 -7.52
N ILE A 118 9.38 18.85 -6.44
CA ILE A 118 9.50 20.24 -5.96
C ILE A 118 10.53 20.99 -6.81
N ASN A 119 11.61 20.30 -7.15
CA ASN A 119 12.65 20.72 -8.08
C ASN A 119 13.39 19.46 -8.58
N GLU A 120 14.44 19.65 -9.39
CA GLU A 120 15.19 18.55 -10.01
C GLU A 120 15.75 17.50 -9.01
N TYR A 121 16.00 17.89 -7.76
CA TYR A 121 16.67 17.06 -6.75
C TYR A 121 15.81 16.76 -5.51
N ASN A 122 14.54 17.15 -5.52
CA ASN A 122 13.61 16.97 -4.41
C ASN A 122 12.28 16.43 -4.94
N ILE A 123 11.93 15.21 -4.52
CA ILE A 123 10.72 14.51 -4.89
C ILE A 123 9.85 14.31 -3.64
N MET A 124 8.58 14.68 -3.75
CA MET A 124 7.55 14.28 -2.78
C MET A 124 6.88 13.01 -3.28
N ALA A 125 6.78 11.99 -2.43
CA ALA A 125 6.05 10.78 -2.70
C ALA A 125 5.13 10.44 -1.52
N ASP A 126 3.83 10.42 -1.75
CA ASP A 126 2.82 10.18 -0.73
C ASP A 126 2.31 8.74 -0.83
N MET A 127 2.34 7.99 0.27
CA MET A 127 1.99 6.57 0.30
C MET A 127 1.26 6.20 1.59
N ILE A 128 0.51 5.10 1.55
CA ILE A 128 0.04 4.44 2.77
C ILE A 128 1.19 3.56 3.29
N SER A 129 1.62 3.83 4.51
CA SER A 129 2.70 3.12 5.18
C SER A 129 2.23 2.44 6.46
N TYR A 130 2.94 1.38 6.84
CA TYR A 130 2.65 0.54 8.00
C TYR A 130 3.95 0.24 8.75
N PRO A 131 3.88 0.06 10.08
CA PRO A 131 5.05 -0.31 10.88
C PRO A 131 5.55 -1.73 10.55
N ASN A 132 4.68 -2.60 10.03
CA ASN A 132 5.03 -3.97 9.62
C ASN A 132 4.08 -4.46 8.51
N ALA A 133 4.28 -5.69 8.04
CA ALA A 133 3.48 -6.30 6.97
C ALA A 133 2.23 -7.08 7.43
N ASP A 134 1.83 -6.99 8.71
CA ASP A 134 0.78 -7.84 9.29
C ASP A 134 -0.56 -7.69 8.57
N VAL A 135 -0.89 -6.48 8.12
CA VAL A 135 -2.07 -6.15 7.31
C VAL A 135 -2.22 -7.03 6.04
N TYR A 136 -1.11 -7.57 5.54
CA TYR A 136 -1.07 -8.40 4.33
C TYR A 136 -0.63 -9.85 4.60
N SER A 137 0.09 -10.11 5.69
CA SER A 137 0.64 -11.44 6.00
C SER A 137 -0.14 -12.21 7.07
N LYS A 138 -0.87 -11.52 7.97
CA LYS A 138 -1.60 -12.15 9.09
C LYS A 138 -3.10 -12.19 8.88
N TYR A 139 -3.68 -11.11 8.36
CA TYR A 139 -5.14 -11.01 8.22
C TYR A 139 -5.60 -11.55 6.87
N LEU A 140 -6.60 -12.43 6.90
CA LEU A 140 -7.34 -12.83 5.72
C LEU A 140 -8.55 -11.92 5.54
N TYR A 141 -8.97 -11.74 4.30
CA TYR A 141 -10.16 -10.98 3.94
C TYR A 141 -11.40 -11.34 4.79
N ARG A 142 -11.59 -12.63 5.10
CA ARG A 142 -12.70 -13.11 5.94
C ARG A 142 -12.68 -12.53 7.36
N ASP A 143 -11.50 -12.25 7.91
CA ASP A 143 -11.36 -11.76 9.29
C ASP A 143 -12.03 -10.38 9.45
N PHE A 144 -11.99 -9.57 8.38
CA PHE A 144 -12.61 -8.25 8.31
C PHE A 144 -14.12 -8.27 8.01
N LEU A 145 -14.65 -9.39 7.50
CA LEU A 145 -16.09 -9.53 7.21
C LEU A 145 -16.91 -9.91 8.44
N THR A 146 -16.31 -10.58 9.42
CA THR A 146 -17.07 -11.22 10.50
C THR A 146 -17.08 -10.41 11.78
N THR A 147 -15.91 -9.97 12.27
CA THR A 147 -15.79 -9.44 13.64
C THR A 147 -14.59 -8.53 13.90
N GLN A 148 -13.57 -8.47 13.03
CA GLN A 148 -12.41 -7.62 13.25
C GLN A 148 -12.48 -6.35 12.40
N LEU A 149 -12.36 -5.19 13.04
CA LEU A 149 -12.14 -3.94 12.33
C LEU A 149 -10.75 -3.95 11.70
N TYR A 150 -10.62 -3.30 10.54
CA TYR A 150 -9.31 -3.10 9.92
C TYR A 150 -8.37 -2.39 10.91
N PRO A 151 -7.12 -2.85 11.06
CA PRO A 151 -6.25 -2.37 12.13
C PRO A 151 -5.89 -0.89 11.94
N ASN A 152 -5.95 -0.13 13.03
CA ASN A 152 -5.58 1.29 13.06
C ASN A 152 -4.05 1.42 13.20
N VAL A 153 -3.35 1.09 12.12
CA VAL A 153 -1.88 1.07 12.06
C VAL A 153 -1.32 1.71 10.79
N ALA A 154 -2.18 2.12 9.85
CA ALA A 154 -1.78 2.75 8.61
C ALA A 154 -1.48 4.24 8.83
N SER A 155 -0.44 4.76 8.22
CA SER A 155 -0.16 6.19 8.18
C SER A 155 -0.19 6.68 6.73
N ILE A 156 -0.79 7.84 6.48
CA ILE A 156 -0.63 8.54 5.20
C ILE A 156 0.65 9.36 5.29
N THR A 157 1.71 8.86 4.68
CA THR A 157 3.07 9.38 4.85
C THR A 157 3.57 10.04 3.57
N ARG A 158 4.04 11.28 3.70
CA ARG A 158 4.82 11.97 2.67
C ARG A 158 6.30 11.71 2.89
N PHE A 159 6.92 11.12 1.89
CA PHE A 159 8.36 10.91 1.78
C PHE A 159 8.96 12.02 0.92
N ASN A 160 9.74 12.90 1.54
CA ASN A 160 10.56 13.89 0.87
C ASN A 160 11.94 13.27 0.59
N LEU A 161 12.18 12.93 -0.68
CA LEU A 161 13.37 12.26 -1.18
C LEU A 161 14.36 13.32 -1.68
N LEU A 162 15.38 13.61 -0.87
CA LEU A 162 16.41 14.62 -1.12
C LEU A 162 17.61 13.98 -1.82
N LEU A 163 17.58 13.97 -3.15
CA LEU A 163 18.50 13.19 -3.99
C LEU A 163 19.97 13.57 -3.79
N GLN A 164 20.28 14.87 -3.71
CA GLN A 164 21.66 15.36 -3.51
C GLN A 164 22.21 15.05 -2.11
N GLN A 165 21.34 14.99 -1.11
CA GLN A 165 21.73 14.76 0.28
C GLN A 165 21.76 13.27 0.64
N ASN A 166 21.35 12.41 -0.30
CA ASN A 166 21.12 10.98 -0.06
C ASN A 166 20.25 10.75 1.20
N LYS A 167 19.19 11.55 1.38
CA LYS A 167 18.37 11.59 2.59
C LYS A 167 16.89 11.50 2.29
N THR A 168 16.16 10.78 3.14
CA THR A 168 14.69 10.78 3.17
C THR A 168 14.20 11.49 4.43
N VAL A 169 13.22 12.38 4.29
CA VAL A 169 12.48 12.98 5.41
C VAL A 169 11.02 12.59 5.30
N THR A 170 10.40 12.22 6.42
CA THR A 170 9.00 11.75 6.44
C THR A 170 8.11 12.70 7.24
N SER A 171 6.87 12.88 6.79
CA SER A 171 5.83 13.58 7.53
C SER A 171 4.48 12.86 7.39
N VAL A 172 3.69 12.83 8.46
CA VAL A 172 2.31 12.33 8.42
C VAL A 172 1.39 13.43 7.91
N LEU A 173 0.48 13.09 6.99
CA LEU A 173 -0.40 14.03 6.30
C LEU A 173 -1.78 14.18 6.96
N THR A 174 -2.01 13.49 8.06
CA THR A 174 -3.28 13.47 8.79
C THR A 174 -3.09 13.93 10.24
N PRO A 175 -4.15 14.42 10.91
CA PRO A 175 -4.04 14.87 12.30
C PRO A 175 -3.65 13.74 13.24
N GLN A 176 -4.18 12.55 12.98
CA GLN A 176 -3.82 11.34 13.70
C GLN A 176 -2.62 10.67 13.04
N PRO A 177 -1.67 10.13 13.84
CA PRO A 177 -0.49 9.47 13.32
C PRO A 177 -0.83 8.16 12.59
N THR A 178 -1.88 7.47 13.03
CA THR A 178 -2.37 6.23 12.44
C THR A 178 -3.88 6.28 12.20
N LEU A 179 -4.32 5.51 11.21
CA LEU A 179 -5.69 5.35 10.76
C LEU A 179 -5.93 3.91 10.30
N SER A 180 -7.19 3.55 10.08
CA SER A 180 -7.60 2.29 9.46
C SER A 180 -7.92 2.50 7.98
N VAL A 181 -6.96 2.97 7.17
CA VAL A 181 -7.22 3.39 5.78
C VAL A 181 -6.46 2.58 4.73
N GLU A 182 -7.07 2.45 3.56
CA GLU A 182 -6.50 1.85 2.34
C GLU A 182 -7.14 2.44 1.07
N PHE A 183 -6.70 1.95 -0.10
CA PHE A 183 -7.28 2.23 -1.42
C PHE A 183 -7.35 3.74 -1.74
N PRO A 184 -6.20 4.44 -1.73
CA PRO A 184 -6.14 5.86 -2.02
C PRO A 184 -6.39 6.13 -3.49
N GLN A 185 -7.22 7.14 -3.75
CA GLN A 185 -7.65 7.56 -5.08
C GLN A 185 -7.61 9.08 -5.16
N MET A 186 -7.36 9.62 -6.34
CA MET A 186 -7.21 11.06 -6.54
C MET A 186 -7.62 11.45 -7.96
N ASN A 187 -7.71 12.76 -8.22
CA ASN A 187 -7.97 13.24 -9.57
C ASN A 187 -6.76 12.97 -10.48
N ASN A 188 -6.89 11.99 -11.37
CA ASN A 188 -5.82 11.58 -12.29
C ASN A 188 -5.22 12.71 -13.15
N ALA A 189 -5.91 13.85 -13.35
CA ALA A 189 -5.35 15.02 -14.03
C ALA A 189 -4.16 15.66 -13.27
N TYR A 190 -4.06 15.37 -11.98
CA TYR A 190 -3.02 15.82 -11.05
C TYR A 190 -1.98 14.74 -10.74
N ARG A 191 -2.09 13.56 -11.36
CA ARG A 191 -1.03 12.55 -11.28
C ARG A 191 0.29 13.17 -11.75
N THR A 192 1.38 12.87 -11.05
CA THR A 192 2.72 13.43 -11.25
C THR A 192 2.89 14.92 -10.94
N LYS A 193 1.85 15.59 -10.42
CA LYS A 193 1.81 17.03 -10.13
C LYS A 193 1.50 17.28 -8.65
N TYR A 194 1.76 18.51 -8.20
CA TYR A 194 1.26 18.98 -6.92
C TYR A 194 -0.27 18.87 -6.87
N TYR A 195 -0.81 18.39 -5.75
CA TYR A 195 -2.23 18.06 -5.57
C TYR A 195 -2.62 18.31 -4.11
N ALA A 196 -3.92 18.43 -3.85
CA ALA A 196 -4.46 18.70 -2.53
C ALA A 196 -5.38 17.58 -2.02
N TRP A 197 -6.03 16.81 -2.88
CA TRP A 197 -7.11 15.91 -2.46
C TRP A 197 -6.81 14.44 -2.75
N SER A 198 -7.04 13.62 -1.73
CA SER A 198 -7.08 12.16 -1.84
C SER A 198 -8.37 11.64 -1.22
N TYR A 199 -8.89 10.56 -1.78
CA TYR A 199 -10.07 9.84 -1.33
C TYR A 199 -9.63 8.44 -0.91
N VAL A 200 -9.85 8.07 0.35
CA VAL A 200 -9.39 6.78 0.91
C VAL A 200 -10.57 6.05 1.54
N VAL A 201 -10.51 4.72 1.54
CA VAL A 201 -11.48 3.89 2.27
C VAL A 201 -11.01 3.80 3.72
N GLU A 202 -11.85 4.19 4.69
CA GLU A 202 -11.62 3.93 6.11
C GLU A 202 -12.37 2.67 6.53
N ASN A 203 -11.73 1.80 7.31
CA ASN A 203 -12.20 0.46 7.66
C ASN A 203 -12.56 -0.39 6.43
N PRO A 204 -11.62 -0.61 5.50
CA PRO A 204 -11.87 -1.41 4.30
C PRO A 204 -12.42 -2.80 4.67
N TYR A 205 -13.33 -3.31 3.83
CA TYR A 205 -14.04 -4.59 3.99
C TYR A 205 -15.02 -4.69 5.16
N SER A 206 -15.03 -3.72 6.09
CA SER A 206 -16.00 -3.69 7.18
C SER A 206 -17.36 -3.15 6.72
N VAL A 207 -18.43 -3.67 7.31
CA VAL A 207 -19.78 -3.12 7.17
C VAL A 207 -19.88 -1.81 7.97
N GLY A 208 -20.51 -0.79 7.38
CA GLY A 208 -20.60 0.54 7.99
C GLY A 208 -19.33 1.38 7.85
N ASN A 209 -18.45 1.00 6.92
CA ASN A 209 -17.23 1.74 6.61
C ASN A 209 -17.53 3.09 5.91
N SER A 210 -16.47 3.84 5.62
CA SER A 210 -16.61 5.19 5.06
C SER A 210 -15.56 5.51 4.00
N ILE A 211 -15.85 6.56 3.22
CA ILE A 211 -14.86 7.18 2.34
C ILE A 211 -14.45 8.51 2.95
N LEU A 212 -13.16 8.67 3.22
CA LEU A 212 -12.59 9.93 3.68
C LEU A 212 -12.06 10.72 2.50
N LYS A 213 -12.38 12.01 2.46
CA LYS A 213 -11.69 13.01 1.64
C LYS A 213 -10.67 13.72 2.51
N ILE A 214 -9.40 13.66 2.11
CA ILE A 214 -8.27 14.15 2.88
C ILE A 214 -7.57 15.25 2.09
N ASN A 215 -7.37 16.41 2.73
CA ASN A 215 -6.49 17.45 2.21
C ASN A 215 -5.03 17.14 2.59
N VAL A 216 -4.22 16.69 1.64
CA VAL A 216 -2.82 16.29 1.87
C VAL A 216 -1.87 17.45 2.16
N ASN A 217 -2.36 18.69 2.10
CA ASN A 217 -1.60 19.90 2.41
C ASN A 217 -2.05 20.56 3.72
N ASP A 218 -3.08 20.03 4.37
CA ASP A 218 -3.60 20.52 5.65
C ASP A 218 -3.53 19.42 6.71
N ALA A 219 -2.37 19.32 7.38
CA ALA A 219 -2.15 18.34 8.44
C ALA A 219 -3.09 18.52 9.65
N SER A 220 -3.76 19.67 9.78
CA SER A 220 -4.78 19.87 10.83
C SER A 220 -6.10 19.15 10.54
N GLY A 221 -6.30 18.72 9.28
CA GLY A 221 -7.47 17.96 8.85
C GLY A 221 -8.78 18.74 8.92
N LYS A 222 -8.75 20.07 9.11
CA LYS A 222 -9.94 20.92 9.22
C LYS A 222 -10.82 20.89 7.97
N GLN A 223 -10.24 20.56 6.83
CA GLN A 223 -10.92 20.44 5.55
C GLN A 223 -11.24 18.99 5.16
N ASN A 224 -10.93 18.03 6.02
CA ASN A 224 -11.26 16.63 5.74
C ASN A 224 -12.77 16.43 5.88
N LEU A 225 -13.33 15.61 5.00
CA LEU A 225 -14.75 15.27 4.97
C LEU A 225 -14.90 13.74 4.93
N GLU A 226 -16.08 13.26 5.30
CA GLU A 226 -16.40 11.83 5.34
C GLU A 226 -17.76 11.58 4.69
N TYR A 227 -17.84 10.47 3.95
CA TYR A 227 -19.11 9.92 3.47
C TYR A 227 -19.35 8.53 4.04
N LYS A 228 -20.56 8.32 4.59
CA LYS A 228 -21.10 7.02 5.03
C LYS A 228 -22.38 6.71 4.27
N ALA A 229 -22.47 5.53 3.68
CA ALA A 229 -23.66 5.11 2.92
C ALA A 229 -24.80 4.54 3.77
N GLY A 230 -24.49 4.14 5.02
CA GLY A 230 -25.42 3.52 5.96
C GLY A 230 -24.72 2.47 6.82
N SER A 231 -25.32 2.08 7.96
CA SER A 231 -24.72 1.13 8.90
C SER A 231 -24.66 -0.31 8.40
N THR A 232 -25.40 -0.65 7.34
CA THR A 232 -25.42 -1.99 6.71
C THR A 232 -24.63 -2.05 5.41
N VAL A 233 -24.00 -0.95 5.00
CA VAL A 233 -23.32 -0.85 3.71
C VAL A 233 -21.82 -0.93 3.90
N ALA A 234 -21.16 -1.77 3.11
CA ALA A 234 -19.72 -1.78 2.92
C ALA A 234 -19.37 -1.21 1.54
N LEU A 235 -18.58 -0.14 1.54
CA LEU A 235 -18.08 0.57 0.36
C LEU A 235 -16.70 0.03 -0.05
N ASN A 236 -16.46 -0.08 -1.35
CA ASN A 236 -15.16 -0.44 -1.92
C ASN A 236 -14.37 0.82 -2.32
N GLU A 237 -13.22 0.60 -2.97
CA GLU A 237 -12.39 1.67 -3.55
C GLU A 237 -13.23 2.64 -4.42
N PRO A 238 -13.21 3.97 -4.13
CA PRO A 238 -13.89 4.97 -4.93
C PRO A 238 -13.17 5.18 -6.28
N VAL A 239 -13.87 5.57 -7.32
CA VAL A 239 -13.25 6.09 -8.55
C VAL A 239 -13.61 7.55 -8.72
N PHE A 240 -12.62 8.44 -8.72
CA PHE A 240 -12.83 9.85 -9.02
C PHE A 240 -13.01 10.06 -10.53
N ILE A 241 -14.05 10.81 -10.89
CA ILE A 241 -14.34 11.23 -12.26
C ILE A 241 -14.48 12.74 -12.26
N ALA A 242 -13.54 13.42 -12.93
CA ALA A 242 -13.55 14.86 -13.07
C ALA A 242 -14.78 15.33 -13.85
N LYS A 243 -15.37 16.44 -13.42
CA LYS A 243 -16.34 17.14 -14.24
C LYS A 243 -15.64 17.69 -15.50
N PRO A 244 -16.21 17.52 -16.70
CA PRO A 244 -15.60 18.05 -17.92
C PRO A 244 -15.30 19.54 -17.82
N ASN A 245 -14.11 19.95 -18.27
CA ASN A 245 -13.63 21.34 -18.27
C ASN A 245 -13.54 22.00 -16.88
N SER A 246 -13.53 21.24 -15.79
CA SER A 246 -13.36 21.83 -14.47
C SER A 246 -11.92 22.29 -14.21
N SER A 247 -11.79 23.43 -13.51
CA SER A 247 -10.53 23.97 -13.01
C SER A 247 -10.25 23.61 -11.55
N ALA A 248 -11.23 23.09 -10.82
CA ALA A 248 -11.07 22.70 -9.42
C ALA A 248 -10.70 21.22 -9.33
N GLU A 249 -9.71 20.90 -8.48
CA GLU A 249 -9.16 19.55 -8.37
C GLU A 249 -10.20 18.50 -7.93
N ASP A 250 -11.13 18.89 -7.05
CA ASP A 250 -12.15 18.05 -6.44
C ASP A 250 -13.55 18.24 -7.04
N ASP A 251 -13.68 18.98 -8.15
CA ASP A 251 -14.96 19.18 -8.84
C ASP A 251 -15.23 18.03 -9.82
N GLY A 252 -16.03 17.10 -9.33
CA GLY A 252 -16.31 15.83 -9.97
C GLY A 252 -17.13 14.96 -9.04
N VAL A 253 -17.17 13.67 -9.35
CA VAL A 253 -17.91 12.68 -8.56
C VAL A 253 -17.01 11.51 -8.19
N LEU A 254 -17.32 10.87 -7.07
CA LEU A 254 -16.84 9.54 -6.75
C LEU A 254 -17.91 8.53 -7.16
N ILE A 255 -17.52 7.54 -7.93
CA ILE A 255 -18.33 6.34 -8.16
C ILE A 255 -17.81 5.23 -7.26
N ILE A 256 -18.67 4.68 -6.41
CA ILE A 256 -18.28 3.71 -5.40
C ILE A 256 -19.20 2.50 -5.50
N ARG A 257 -18.60 1.33 -5.69
CA ARG A 257 -19.33 0.05 -5.58
C ARG A 257 -19.44 -0.31 -4.10
N GLY A 258 -20.56 -0.91 -3.71
CA GLY A 258 -20.72 -1.42 -2.37
C GLY A 258 -21.61 -2.64 -2.29
N LEU A 259 -21.72 -3.16 -1.09
CA LEU A 259 -22.61 -4.25 -0.72
C LEU A 259 -23.44 -3.81 0.48
N ASP A 260 -24.76 -3.85 0.35
CA ASP A 260 -25.67 -3.73 1.48
C ASP A 260 -25.97 -5.13 2.01
N VAL A 261 -25.41 -5.46 3.17
CA VAL A 261 -25.60 -6.78 3.78
C VAL A 261 -26.99 -6.93 4.39
N GLY A 262 -27.70 -5.82 4.66
CA GLY A 262 -29.05 -5.84 5.21
C GLY A 262 -30.09 -6.22 4.16
N SER A 263 -29.91 -5.75 2.91
CA SER A 263 -30.79 -6.08 1.79
C SER A 263 -30.24 -7.15 0.83
N GLU A 264 -29.04 -7.67 1.12
CA GLU A 264 -28.31 -8.65 0.30
C GLU A 264 -28.15 -8.22 -1.17
N LYS A 265 -27.87 -6.93 -1.39
CA LYS A 265 -27.75 -6.34 -2.73
C LYS A 265 -26.45 -5.60 -2.90
N ALA A 266 -25.81 -5.80 -4.05
CA ALA A 266 -24.77 -4.89 -4.48
C ALA A 266 -25.37 -3.52 -4.85
N LEU A 267 -24.55 -2.48 -4.76
CA LEU A 267 -24.95 -1.11 -5.09
C LEU A 267 -23.81 -0.35 -5.75
N LEU A 268 -24.20 0.70 -6.46
CA LEU A 268 -23.33 1.75 -6.96
C LEU A 268 -23.84 3.07 -6.38
N VAL A 269 -23.01 3.79 -5.64
CA VAL A 269 -23.32 5.15 -5.17
C VAL A 269 -22.46 6.16 -5.92
N VAL A 270 -23.07 7.31 -6.17
CA VAL A 270 -22.43 8.49 -6.77
C VAL A 270 -22.43 9.57 -5.71
N VAL A 271 -21.23 10.05 -5.37
CA VAL A 271 -21.00 11.05 -4.34
C VAL A 271 -20.37 12.27 -4.99
N ASP A 272 -20.88 13.46 -4.70
CA ASP A 272 -20.23 14.71 -5.07
C ASP A 272 -18.87 14.79 -4.36
N ALA A 273 -17.78 14.79 -5.14
CA ALA A 273 -16.42 14.65 -4.60
C ALA A 273 -15.94 15.92 -3.86
N LYS A 274 -16.65 17.03 -4.02
CA LYS A 274 -16.37 18.29 -3.33
C LYS A 274 -16.98 18.31 -1.94
N THR A 275 -18.26 17.99 -1.86
CA THR A 275 -19.10 18.10 -0.66
C THR A 275 -19.23 16.80 0.13
N MET A 276 -18.79 15.67 -0.46
CA MET A 276 -18.97 14.32 0.10
C MET A 276 -20.45 13.95 0.35
N THR A 277 -21.37 14.54 -0.43
CA THR A 277 -22.81 14.25 -0.36
C THR A 277 -23.22 13.25 -1.44
N GLU A 278 -24.02 12.24 -1.08
CA GLU A 278 -24.59 11.30 -2.05
C GLU A 278 -25.59 12.02 -2.99
N ILE A 279 -25.38 11.86 -4.29
CA ILE A 279 -26.22 12.46 -5.34
C ILE A 279 -26.91 11.43 -6.23
N GLY A 280 -26.62 10.14 -6.04
CA GLY A 280 -27.28 9.06 -6.77
C GLY A 280 -26.93 7.68 -6.24
N ARG A 281 -27.84 6.73 -6.43
CA ARG A 281 -27.67 5.32 -6.06
C ARG A 281 -28.37 4.41 -7.04
N ALA A 282 -27.71 3.31 -7.41
CA ALA A 282 -28.28 2.22 -8.17
C ALA A 282 -28.07 0.90 -7.42
N ASN A 283 -29.17 0.20 -7.10
CA ASN A 283 -29.10 -1.12 -6.48
C ASN A 283 -29.10 -2.19 -7.57
N VAL A 284 -28.27 -3.22 -7.39
CA VAL A 284 -28.18 -4.37 -8.29
C VAL A 284 -28.78 -5.57 -7.56
N PRO A 285 -29.69 -6.35 -8.18
CA PRO A 285 -30.44 -7.41 -7.49
C PRO A 285 -29.62 -8.70 -7.26
N ILE A 286 -28.29 -8.61 -7.21
CA ILE A 286 -27.39 -9.73 -6.97
C ILE A 286 -26.31 -9.31 -5.96
N LEU A 287 -25.71 -10.31 -5.31
CA LEU A 287 -24.49 -10.14 -4.53
C LEU A 287 -23.30 -10.03 -5.49
N ILE A 288 -22.49 -8.99 -5.31
CA ILE A 288 -21.20 -8.84 -5.98
C ILE A 288 -20.13 -8.88 -4.86
N PRO A 289 -19.23 -9.87 -4.85
CA PRO A 289 -18.15 -9.93 -3.85
C PRO A 289 -17.27 -8.68 -3.86
N PHE A 290 -16.59 -8.41 -2.74
CA PHE A 290 -15.61 -7.30 -2.72
C PHE A 290 -14.49 -7.58 -3.72
N GLY A 291 -14.15 -6.54 -4.48
CA GLY A 291 -12.98 -6.51 -5.33
C GLY A 291 -11.89 -5.64 -4.71
N PHE A 292 -10.76 -5.54 -5.41
CA PHE A 292 -9.64 -4.69 -4.99
C PHE A 292 -9.67 -3.36 -5.75
N HIS A 293 -9.44 -3.40 -7.06
CA HIS A 293 -9.26 -2.20 -7.86
C HIS A 293 -10.34 -1.97 -8.90
N ASN A 294 -10.57 -0.68 -9.17
CA ASN A 294 -11.54 -0.18 -10.12
C ASN A 294 -10.89 0.74 -11.15
N LYS A 295 -11.49 0.79 -12.34
CA LYS A 295 -11.14 1.80 -13.34
C LYS A 295 -12.37 2.22 -14.11
N PHE A 296 -12.50 3.53 -14.33
CA PHE A 296 -13.49 4.10 -15.21
C PHE A 296 -12.89 4.35 -16.59
N PHE A 297 -13.66 4.06 -17.63
CA PHE A 297 -13.34 4.39 -19.02
C PHE A 297 -14.49 5.22 -19.57
N ALA A 298 -14.19 6.43 -20.05
CA ALA A 298 -15.18 7.25 -20.74
C ALA A 298 -15.52 6.60 -22.08
N SER A 299 -16.75 6.78 -22.57
CA SER A 299 -17.17 6.28 -23.89
C SER A 299 -16.21 6.69 -25.00
N ASP A 300 -15.72 7.93 -24.95
CA ASP A 300 -14.87 8.53 -25.98
C ASP A 300 -13.40 8.09 -25.85
N SER A 301 -13.08 7.25 -24.86
CA SER A 301 -11.74 6.71 -24.60
C SER A 301 -11.61 5.21 -24.90
N LEU A 302 -12.70 4.58 -25.35
CA LEU A 302 -12.77 3.19 -25.80
C LEU A 302 -12.73 3.12 -27.33
#